data_AF-A0A812YAI9-F1
#
_entry.id   AF-A0A812YAI9-F1
#
_cell.length_a   1.000
_cell.length_b   1.000
_cell.length_c   1.000
_cell.angle_alpha   90.00
_cell.angle_beta   90.00
_cell.angle_gamma   90.00
#
_symmetry.space_group_name_H-M   'P 1'
#
loop_
_entity.id
_entity.type
_entity.pdbx_description
1 polymer ?
#
loop_
_entity_poly.entity_id
_entity_poly.type
_entity_poly.pdbx_seq_one_letter_code
_entity_poly.pdbx_strand_id
1 'polypeptide(L)'
;MSGPLCHCDPPKATEKRVAGSASKHHGREYWSCSTCDFFRWVDQPGTTLCAAGPPCRCGQASTLKVARTASNNGRSFWICARTGPAACRFFEWESADFPSSTPTASDRSCKKCKKAVEIRIAGKHNPKGNAGRKYYKCQACNTFEFVTAAKPEAPDASHAGSAEYVVDEITRRHLQRLFDVPFGTELGIGRDQQEESMNYDYLRVECAWRVKNAQREQRFKDFKQKLPDVPKDSRIQSNLFDAQTPLCSQLDASKNEMLLLHGTKPEHVHDILFEGLDPLLSKEGLFGTGTYLAEDAAKVDQYLTKDPEWKGNELEHELQPLHKKLYERGVKHATNIYYALVCRVALGEVAVTKDGETCAKTGKAIFQAQRRDALKKRRGRSLVAELGGKIERYREFVIFDPAALSVEFLVALKRVRHYCDCGQTAVQRTVTNGQPENFGRDILLCARRPSEGGCGFVRMLPQCYCERAAGVGFKKNGEKYFRCGSKRDFCDFKDWNFPAGKRQRGS
;
A
#
# COMPACT_ATOMS: atom_id res chain seq x y z
N MET A 1 39.09 3.73 10.27
CA MET A 1 37.88 3.12 9.67
C MET A 1 36.67 3.75 10.33
N SER A 2 35.70 4.22 9.55
CA SER A 2 34.42 4.72 10.07
C SER A 2 33.61 3.55 10.64
N GLY A 3 33.13 3.70 11.87
CA GLY A 3 32.26 2.71 12.53
C GLY A 3 30.85 2.64 11.93
N PRO A 4 30.02 1.65 12.31
CA PRO A 4 28.62 1.57 11.90
C PRO A 4 27.81 2.79 12.36
N LEU A 5 26.67 3.05 11.72
CA LEU A 5 25.73 4.08 12.16
C LEU A 5 24.90 3.58 13.36
N CYS A 6 24.60 4.47 14.32
CA CYS A 6 23.74 4.16 15.46
C CYS A 6 22.24 4.30 15.13
N HIS A 7 21.36 4.05 16.12
CA HIS A 7 19.90 4.16 16.00
C HIS A 7 19.32 5.55 16.32
N CYS A 8 20.14 6.62 16.34
CA CYS A 8 19.64 7.97 16.49
C CYS A 8 18.86 8.41 15.23
N ASP A 9 17.99 9.41 15.38
CA ASP A 9 17.37 10.13 14.27
C ASP A 9 17.80 11.60 14.32
N PRO A 10 18.66 12.08 13.39
CA PRO A 10 19.29 11.33 12.31
C PRO A 10 20.38 10.35 12.81
N PRO A 11 20.71 9.28 12.05
CA PRO A 11 21.76 8.34 12.42
C PRO A 11 23.12 9.03 12.58
N LYS A 12 23.83 8.72 13.69
CA LYS A 12 25.13 9.33 14.02
C LYS A 12 26.26 8.32 13.90
N ALA A 13 27.48 8.83 13.72
CA ALA A 13 28.70 8.03 13.74
C ALA A 13 28.98 7.48 15.16
N THR A 14 29.48 6.24 15.22
CA THR A 14 29.85 5.58 16.49
C THR A 14 31.35 5.70 16.77
N GLU A 15 31.71 5.71 18.04
CA GLU A 15 33.10 5.75 18.52
C GLU A 15 33.60 4.35 18.84
N LYS A 16 34.85 4.07 18.47
CA LYS A 16 35.55 2.84 18.86
C LYS A 16 36.10 2.98 20.28
N ARG A 17 35.89 1.98 21.12
CA ARG A 17 36.32 1.93 22.52
C ARG A 17 36.88 0.54 22.86
N VAL A 18 37.58 0.43 23.97
CA VAL A 18 38.16 -0.83 24.48
C VAL A 18 37.53 -1.16 25.83
N ALA A 19 37.14 -2.42 26.03
CA ALA A 19 36.52 -2.85 27.27
C ALA A 19 37.54 -2.88 28.42
N GLY A 20 37.17 -2.26 29.54
CA GLY A 20 38.03 -2.11 30.72
C GLY A 20 38.27 -3.41 31.50
N SER A 21 39.22 -3.35 32.43
CA SER A 21 39.76 -4.47 33.22
C SER A 21 38.73 -5.17 34.11
N ALA A 22 37.67 -4.48 34.51
CA ALA A 22 36.58 -5.06 35.29
C ALA A 22 35.60 -5.92 34.46
N SER A 23 35.72 -5.94 33.13
CA SER A 23 34.82 -6.70 32.26
C SER A 23 35.37 -8.09 31.93
N LYS A 24 34.49 -9.09 31.80
CA LYS A 24 34.84 -10.43 31.27
C LYS A 24 35.35 -10.42 29.82
N HIS A 25 35.37 -9.26 29.18
CA HIS A 25 35.81 -9.02 27.81
C HIS A 25 36.96 -8.01 27.76
N HIS A 26 37.74 -7.90 28.83
CA HIS A 26 38.88 -6.98 28.93
C HIS A 26 39.77 -7.02 27.67
N GLY A 27 40.07 -5.84 27.14
CA GLY A 27 40.91 -5.68 25.96
C GLY A 27 40.18 -5.86 24.62
N ARG A 28 38.91 -6.27 24.60
CA ARG A 28 38.13 -6.32 23.35
C ARG A 28 37.66 -4.93 22.94
N GLU A 29 37.72 -4.65 21.64
CA GLU A 29 37.28 -3.38 21.06
C GLU A 29 35.80 -3.42 20.65
N TYR A 30 35.07 -2.32 20.86
CA TYR A 30 33.66 -2.18 20.51
C TYR A 30 33.34 -0.79 19.95
N TRP A 31 32.27 -0.68 19.18
CA TRP A 31 31.64 0.56 18.75
C TRP A 31 30.52 0.94 19.72
N SER A 32 30.43 2.22 20.08
CA SER A 32 29.33 2.74 20.90
C SER A 32 28.89 4.14 20.44
N CYS A 33 27.63 4.49 20.71
CA CYS A 33 27.14 5.85 20.50
C CYS A 33 27.15 6.61 21.83
N SER A 34 27.51 7.90 21.80
CA SER A 34 27.43 8.79 22.96
C SER A 34 26.00 9.25 23.28
N THR A 35 25.07 9.14 22.32
CA THR A 35 23.68 9.64 22.47
C THR A 35 22.65 8.54 22.74
N CYS A 36 22.88 7.30 22.29
CA CYS A 36 21.96 6.18 22.51
C CYS A 36 22.70 4.94 23.03
N ASP A 37 21.96 3.88 23.36
CA ASP A 37 22.47 2.62 23.91
C ASP A 37 23.09 1.68 22.86
N PHE A 38 23.42 2.19 21.66
CA PHE A 38 24.05 1.42 20.61
C PHE A 38 25.43 0.89 21.07
N PHE A 39 25.63 -0.42 20.93
CA PHE A 39 26.85 -1.13 21.28
C PHE A 39 27.09 -2.31 20.31
N ARG A 40 28.33 -2.48 19.80
CA ARG A 40 28.70 -3.62 18.94
C ARG A 40 30.19 -3.95 19.05
N TRP A 41 30.57 -5.21 19.21
CA TRP A 41 31.99 -5.60 19.19
C TRP A 41 32.62 -5.45 17.79
N VAL A 42 33.88 -5.03 17.72
CA VAL A 42 34.61 -4.80 16.46
C VAL A 42 34.89 -6.10 15.70
N ASP A 43 35.11 -7.18 16.44
CA ASP A 43 35.42 -8.52 15.93
C ASP A 43 34.18 -9.38 15.66
N GLN A 44 32.96 -8.85 15.89
CA GLN A 44 31.76 -9.50 15.37
C GLN A 44 31.79 -9.40 13.84
N PRO A 45 31.84 -10.54 13.12
CA PRO A 45 31.92 -10.52 11.67
C PRO A 45 30.81 -9.63 11.10
N GLY A 46 31.22 -8.75 10.20
CA GLY A 46 30.33 -7.79 9.56
C GLY A 46 29.23 -8.52 8.82
N THR A 47 28.07 -8.67 9.45
CA THR A 47 26.81 -8.59 8.73
C THR A 47 26.75 -7.18 8.14
N THR A 48 27.23 -7.07 6.91
CA THR A 48 26.67 -6.15 5.91
C THR A 48 25.15 -6.20 6.07
N LEU A 49 24.48 -5.05 6.07
CA LEU A 49 23.04 -4.87 6.26
C LEU A 49 22.20 -5.81 5.36
N CYS A 50 22.00 -7.05 5.79
CA CYS A 50 21.14 -8.10 5.22
C CYS A 50 20.82 -9.03 6.41
N ALA A 51 19.64 -9.11 6.99
CA ALA A 51 18.39 -8.39 6.84
C ALA A 51 17.97 -7.95 8.26
N ALA A 52 17.36 -6.78 8.40
CA ALA A 52 16.66 -6.50 9.65
C ALA A 52 15.60 -7.59 9.84
N GLY A 53 15.61 -8.30 10.98
CA GLY A 53 14.53 -9.22 11.32
C GLY A 53 13.18 -8.53 11.19
N PRO A 54 12.08 -9.26 10.91
CA PRO A 54 10.77 -8.67 10.70
C PRO A 54 10.44 -7.72 11.85
N PRO A 55 9.91 -6.50 11.59
CA PRO A 55 9.59 -5.57 12.65
C PRO A 55 8.55 -6.17 13.59
N CYS A 56 8.72 -5.93 14.89
CA CYS A 56 7.73 -6.33 15.89
C CYS A 56 6.38 -5.64 15.63
N ARG A 57 5.33 -6.09 16.32
CA ARG A 57 4.02 -5.40 16.33
C ARG A 57 4.07 -3.94 16.82
N CYS A 58 5.14 -3.59 17.51
CA CYS A 58 5.45 -2.23 17.98
C CYS A 58 6.20 -1.36 16.96
N GLY A 59 6.51 -1.86 15.76
CA GLY A 59 7.26 -1.14 14.73
C GLY A 59 8.77 -1.00 14.98
N GLN A 60 9.29 -1.60 16.05
CA GLN A 60 10.72 -1.68 16.37
C GLN A 60 11.36 -2.94 15.78
N ALA A 61 12.69 -2.95 15.67
CA ALA A 61 13.43 -4.13 15.23
C ALA A 61 13.16 -5.34 16.14
N SER A 62 13.12 -6.54 15.54
CA SER A 62 13.10 -7.79 16.29
C SER A 62 14.52 -8.31 16.54
N THR A 63 14.66 -9.14 17.57
CA THR A 63 15.92 -9.80 17.95
C THR A 63 15.81 -11.28 17.69
N LEU A 64 16.78 -11.84 16.97
CA LEU A 64 16.89 -13.29 16.75
C LEU A 64 17.32 -13.99 18.04
N LYS A 65 16.67 -15.10 18.36
CA LYS A 65 17.00 -15.99 19.47
C LYS A 65 16.98 -17.44 19.00
N VAL A 66 17.70 -18.30 19.71
CA VAL A 66 17.71 -19.75 19.45
C VAL A 66 16.97 -20.46 20.58
N ALA A 67 16.02 -21.32 20.22
CA ALA A 67 15.21 -22.06 21.17
C ALA A 67 16.06 -23.14 21.86
N ARG A 68 15.87 -23.26 23.18
CA ARG A 68 16.57 -24.23 24.05
C ARG A 68 15.65 -25.30 24.65
N THR A 69 14.37 -25.29 24.28
CA THR A 69 13.39 -26.29 24.72
C THR A 69 13.66 -27.62 24.04
N ALA A 70 13.45 -28.75 24.72
CA ALA A 70 13.70 -30.09 24.19
C ALA A 70 13.12 -30.32 22.77
N SER A 71 11.90 -29.83 22.49
CA SER A 71 11.23 -30.02 21.20
C SER A 71 11.66 -29.07 20.07
N ASN A 72 12.43 -28.02 20.36
CA ASN A 72 12.83 -27.00 19.37
C ASN A 72 14.30 -26.59 19.51
N ASN A 73 15.13 -27.42 20.15
CA ASN A 73 16.51 -27.07 20.46
C ASN A 73 17.28 -26.74 19.17
N GLY A 74 17.93 -25.58 19.13
CA GLY A 74 18.70 -25.13 17.96
C GLY A 74 17.89 -24.41 16.88
N ARG A 75 16.56 -24.29 16.99
CA ARG A 75 15.75 -23.51 16.03
C ARG A 75 15.78 -22.03 16.34
N SER A 76 16.02 -21.19 15.34
CA SER A 76 16.04 -19.74 15.47
C SER A 76 14.64 -19.12 15.34
N PHE A 77 14.37 -18.07 16.11
CA PHE A 77 13.11 -17.32 16.11
C PHE A 77 13.34 -15.84 16.46
N TRP A 78 12.54 -14.96 15.89
CA TRP A 78 12.52 -13.52 16.13
C TRP A 78 11.58 -13.17 17.29
N ILE A 79 12.00 -12.26 18.17
CA ILE A 79 11.13 -11.66 19.20
C ILE A 79 11.25 -10.14 19.24
N CYS A 80 10.31 -9.47 19.90
CA CYS A 80 10.43 -8.03 20.16
C CYS A 80 11.71 -7.71 20.95
N ALA A 81 12.49 -6.71 20.50
CA ALA A 81 13.69 -6.26 21.19
C ALA A 81 13.41 -5.54 22.52
N ARG A 82 12.21 -4.98 22.71
CA ARG A 82 11.81 -4.35 23.99
C ARG A 82 11.66 -5.41 25.08
N THR A 83 12.16 -5.09 26.26
CA THR A 83 11.99 -5.89 27.48
C THR A 83 10.94 -5.28 28.42
N GLY A 84 10.43 -6.07 29.36
CA GLY A 84 9.48 -5.62 30.37
C GLY A 84 8.03 -5.44 29.87
N PRO A 85 7.18 -4.73 30.63
CA PRO A 85 5.74 -4.59 30.33
C PRO A 85 5.45 -3.84 29.03
N ALA A 86 6.43 -3.14 28.45
CA ALA A 86 6.32 -2.43 27.18
C ALA A 86 6.59 -3.30 25.93
N ALA A 87 6.88 -4.59 26.08
CA ALA A 87 7.16 -5.52 24.99
C ALA A 87 5.86 -5.98 24.29
N CYS A 88 5.79 -5.88 22.95
CA CYS A 88 4.57 -6.21 22.19
C CYS A 88 4.32 -7.72 21.98
N ARG A 89 5.06 -8.59 22.68
CA ARG A 89 4.97 -10.06 22.62
C ARG A 89 5.10 -10.66 21.21
N PHE A 90 5.78 -9.98 20.29
CA PHE A 90 6.09 -10.50 18.95
C PHE A 90 6.96 -11.76 19.04
N PHE A 91 6.61 -12.77 18.25
CA PHE A 91 7.31 -14.06 18.10
C PHE A 91 7.08 -14.60 16.69
N GLU A 92 8.16 -14.98 15.98
CA GLU A 92 8.08 -15.60 14.65
C GLU A 92 9.29 -16.53 14.43
N TRP A 93 9.09 -17.74 13.88
CA TRP A 93 10.23 -18.63 13.57
C TRP A 93 11.03 -18.10 12.38
N GLU A 94 12.36 -18.22 12.42
CA GLU A 94 13.20 -17.95 11.25
C GLU A 94 12.91 -19.05 10.20
N SER A 95 12.43 -18.64 9.02
CA SER A 95 12.07 -19.57 7.95
C SER A 95 13.28 -20.41 7.56
N ALA A 96 13.20 -21.72 7.78
CA ALA A 96 14.17 -22.66 7.24
C ALA A 96 13.81 -22.91 5.77
N ASP A 97 14.66 -22.48 4.85
CA ASP A 97 14.64 -22.94 3.47
C ASP A 97 14.88 -24.46 3.46
N PHE A 98 13.83 -25.24 3.21
CA PHE A 98 13.96 -26.66 2.92
C PHE A 98 13.83 -26.87 1.40
N PRO A 99 14.66 -27.74 0.79
CA PRO A 99 14.60 -28.01 -0.64
C PRO A 99 13.25 -28.63 -1.04
N SER A 100 12.67 -28.07 -2.10
CA SER A 100 11.38 -28.48 -2.66
C SER A 100 11.49 -29.79 -3.43
N SER A 101 10.65 -30.77 -3.07
CA SER A 101 10.11 -31.73 -4.03
C SER A 101 8.69 -32.06 -3.62
N THR A 102 7.72 -31.76 -4.49
CA THR A 102 6.30 -32.05 -4.28
C THR A 102 5.93 -33.32 -5.05
N PRO A 103 5.40 -34.36 -4.38
CA PRO A 103 4.84 -35.53 -5.04
C PRO A 103 3.39 -35.27 -5.50
N THR A 104 3.03 -35.84 -6.65
CA THR A 104 1.67 -35.83 -7.21
C THR A 104 0.68 -36.63 -6.35
N ALA A 105 -0.62 -36.34 -6.53
CA ALA A 105 -1.73 -36.76 -5.66
C ALA A 105 -2.02 -38.28 -5.55
N SER A 106 -1.16 -39.17 -6.03
CA SER A 106 -1.29 -40.63 -5.92
C SER A 106 -0.59 -41.25 -4.70
N ASP A 107 0.33 -40.54 -4.03
CA ASP A 107 1.30 -41.20 -3.13
C ASP A 107 1.12 -40.91 -1.63
N ARG A 108 0.01 -40.29 -1.23
CA ARG A 108 -0.19 -39.95 0.19
C ARG A 108 -0.55 -41.20 1.00
N SER A 109 0.23 -41.47 2.05
CA SER A 109 -0.01 -42.57 2.99
C SER A 109 -0.47 -42.07 4.36
N CYS A 110 -1.22 -42.90 5.09
CA CYS A 110 -1.73 -42.60 6.42
C CYS A 110 -0.57 -42.36 7.40
N LYS A 111 -0.56 -41.22 8.10
CA LYS A 111 0.48 -40.90 9.07
C LYS A 111 0.61 -41.95 10.20
N LYS A 112 -0.49 -42.64 10.53
CA LYS A 112 -0.53 -43.65 11.60
C LYS A 112 -0.06 -45.04 11.16
N CYS A 113 -0.44 -45.49 9.96
CA CYS A 113 -0.24 -46.88 9.55
C CYS A 113 0.38 -47.06 8.15
N LYS A 114 0.77 -45.94 7.50
CA LYS A 114 1.47 -45.89 6.20
C LYS A 114 0.75 -46.56 5.02
N LYS A 115 -0.52 -46.94 5.18
CA LYS A 115 -1.38 -47.46 4.09
C LYS A 115 -2.01 -46.32 3.29
N ALA A 116 -2.44 -46.60 2.06
CA ALA A 116 -3.10 -45.63 1.19
C ALA A 116 -4.30 -44.96 1.88
N VAL A 117 -4.53 -43.70 1.53
CA VAL A 117 -5.69 -42.91 1.98
C VAL A 117 -6.52 -42.49 0.79
N GLU A 118 -7.83 -42.38 0.97
CA GLU A 118 -8.77 -41.87 -0.02
C GLU A 118 -9.21 -40.45 0.35
N ILE A 119 -9.59 -39.65 -0.65
CA ILE A 119 -10.13 -38.30 -0.44
C ILE A 119 -11.65 -38.37 -0.36
N ARG A 120 -12.24 -37.78 0.68
CA ARG A 120 -13.70 -37.63 0.85
C ARG A 120 -14.09 -36.17 1.07
N ILE A 121 -15.37 -35.88 0.86
CA ILE A 121 -15.97 -34.56 1.09
C ILE A 121 -16.96 -34.68 2.25
N ALA A 122 -16.86 -33.78 3.24
CA ALA A 122 -17.78 -33.76 4.37
C ALA A 122 -19.22 -33.39 3.92
N GLY A 123 -20.20 -34.19 4.34
CA GLY A 123 -21.60 -34.04 3.95
C GLY A 123 -22.27 -32.74 4.43
N LYS A 124 -23.39 -32.39 3.80
CA LYS A 124 -24.14 -31.12 4.01
C LYS A 124 -24.69 -30.93 5.43
N HIS A 125 -24.91 -32.02 6.18
CA HIS A 125 -25.38 -31.98 7.57
C HIS A 125 -24.24 -32.23 8.57
N ASN A 126 -23.23 -31.35 8.58
CA ASN A 126 -22.20 -31.35 9.61
C ASN A 126 -22.40 -30.17 10.57
N PRO A 127 -22.86 -30.39 11.82
CA PRO A 127 -23.12 -29.32 12.79
C PRO A 127 -21.86 -28.54 13.21
N LYS A 128 -20.66 -29.02 12.85
CA LYS A 128 -19.38 -28.37 13.17
C LYS A 128 -18.86 -27.42 12.08
N GLY A 129 -19.70 -27.02 11.12
CA GLY A 129 -19.35 -26.00 10.11
C GLY A 129 -18.32 -26.44 9.05
N ASN A 130 -18.09 -27.75 8.90
CA ASN A 130 -17.09 -28.29 7.96
C ASN A 130 -17.72 -28.89 6.68
N ALA A 131 -18.99 -28.60 6.40
CA ALA A 131 -19.67 -29.09 5.19
C ALA A 131 -18.92 -28.67 3.92
N GLY A 132 -18.74 -29.60 2.98
CA GLY A 132 -18.05 -29.35 1.71
C GLY A 132 -16.52 -29.40 1.76
N ARG A 133 -15.89 -29.54 2.94
CA ARG A 133 -14.42 -29.63 3.04
C ARG A 133 -13.91 -31.02 2.64
N LYS A 134 -12.82 -31.07 1.88
CA LYS A 134 -12.08 -32.30 1.54
C LYS A 134 -11.24 -32.79 2.73
N TYR A 135 -11.19 -34.10 2.94
CA TYR A 135 -10.35 -34.75 3.95
C TYR A 135 -9.83 -36.10 3.45
N TYR A 136 -8.66 -36.51 3.93
CA TYR A 136 -8.13 -37.86 3.70
C TYR A 136 -8.69 -38.81 4.75
N LYS A 137 -9.10 -40.02 4.35
CA LYS A 137 -9.51 -41.09 5.25
C LYS A 137 -8.69 -42.35 4.99
N CYS A 138 -8.12 -42.93 6.03
CA CYS A 138 -7.46 -44.23 5.94
C CYS A 138 -8.48 -45.35 6.17
N GLN A 139 -8.63 -46.25 5.20
CA GLN A 139 -9.54 -47.40 5.31
C GLN A 139 -9.07 -48.43 6.36
N ALA A 140 -7.76 -48.55 6.58
CA ALA A 140 -7.21 -49.58 7.46
C ALA A 140 -7.29 -49.24 8.96
N CYS A 141 -7.27 -47.96 9.33
CA CYS A 141 -7.26 -47.54 10.73
C CYS A 141 -8.25 -46.42 11.07
N ASN A 142 -9.12 -46.06 10.13
CA ASN A 142 -10.14 -45.00 10.23
C ASN A 142 -9.62 -43.61 10.63
N THR A 143 -8.31 -43.39 10.61
CA THR A 143 -7.72 -42.07 10.86
C THR A 143 -8.07 -41.14 9.71
N PHE A 144 -8.43 -39.90 10.02
CA PHE A 144 -8.73 -38.89 9.02
C PHE A 144 -8.03 -37.56 9.32
N GLU A 145 -7.74 -36.81 8.26
CA GLU A 145 -7.10 -35.49 8.33
C GLU A 145 -7.72 -34.59 7.26
N PHE A 146 -8.18 -33.40 7.64
CA PHE A 146 -8.68 -32.43 6.66
C PHE A 146 -7.56 -31.99 5.73
N VAL A 147 -7.89 -31.76 4.46
CA VAL A 147 -6.98 -31.08 3.54
C VAL A 147 -6.81 -29.66 4.08
N THR A 148 -5.71 -29.41 4.77
CA THR A 148 -5.27 -28.05 5.11
C THR A 148 -4.92 -27.38 3.79
N ALA A 149 -5.53 -26.23 3.50
CA ALA A 149 -5.10 -25.41 2.37
C ALA A 149 -3.59 -25.23 2.49
N ALA A 150 -2.84 -25.65 1.48
CA ALA A 150 -1.44 -25.32 1.41
C ALA A 150 -1.33 -23.79 1.50
N LYS A 151 -0.35 -23.29 2.26
CA LYS A 151 0.17 -21.95 2.03
C LYS A 151 0.43 -21.85 0.52
N PRO A 152 -0.07 -20.83 -0.19
CA PRO A 152 0.11 -20.80 -1.64
C PRO A 152 1.61 -20.89 -1.94
N GLU A 153 2.02 -21.97 -2.60
CA GLU A 153 3.30 -22.00 -3.29
C GLU A 153 3.27 -20.87 -4.33
N ALA A 154 4.42 -20.23 -4.54
CA ALA A 154 4.55 -19.21 -5.57
C ALA A 154 4.16 -19.81 -6.93
N PRO A 155 3.13 -19.28 -7.62
CA PRO A 155 2.73 -19.80 -8.92
C PRO A 155 3.62 -19.22 -10.03
N ASP A 156 3.67 -19.99 -11.12
CA ASP A 156 4.37 -19.76 -12.38
C ASP A 156 4.16 -18.34 -12.96
N ALA A 157 5.25 -17.69 -13.34
CA ALA A 157 5.34 -16.28 -13.76
C ALA A 157 4.79 -16.00 -15.18
N SER A 158 3.99 -16.92 -15.72
CA SER A 158 3.63 -17.00 -17.15
C SER A 158 2.34 -16.26 -17.54
N HIS A 159 1.59 -15.67 -16.60
CA HIS A 159 0.38 -14.90 -16.92
C HIS A 159 0.66 -13.39 -16.93
N ALA A 160 0.48 -12.74 -18.08
CA ALA A 160 0.65 -11.30 -18.23
C ALA A 160 -0.31 -10.50 -17.30
N GLY A 161 0.22 -9.49 -16.60
CA GLY A 161 -0.57 -8.48 -15.89
C GLY A 161 -1.11 -8.87 -14.52
N SER A 162 -0.44 -9.76 -13.78
CA SER A 162 -0.88 -10.19 -12.45
C SER A 162 -0.51 -9.18 -11.36
N ALA A 163 -1.50 -8.73 -10.58
CA ALA A 163 -1.29 -8.16 -9.26
C ALA A 163 -1.09 -9.33 -8.27
N GLU A 164 0.14 -9.78 -8.10
CA GLU A 164 0.42 -11.11 -7.52
C GLU A 164 0.45 -11.14 -6.00
N TYR A 165 0.84 -10.02 -5.40
CA TYR A 165 1.21 -9.98 -3.99
C TYR A 165 0.72 -8.68 -3.36
N VAL A 166 -0.08 -8.82 -2.31
CA VAL A 166 -0.35 -7.72 -1.38
C VAL A 166 0.95 -7.36 -0.71
N VAL A 167 1.37 -6.10 -0.85
CA VAL A 167 2.65 -5.64 -0.31
C VAL A 167 2.69 -5.76 1.21
N ASP A 168 3.88 -5.99 1.77
CA ASP A 168 4.10 -5.99 3.20
C ASP A 168 3.85 -4.59 3.81
N GLU A 169 3.71 -4.55 5.13
CA GLU A 169 3.40 -3.32 5.86
C GLU A 169 4.49 -2.23 5.74
N ILE A 170 5.76 -2.60 5.56
CA ILE A 170 6.85 -1.62 5.38
C ILE A 170 6.70 -0.97 4.00
N THR A 171 6.56 -1.79 2.95
CA THR A 171 6.31 -1.30 1.59
C THR A 171 5.04 -0.45 1.52
N ARG A 172 3.95 -0.87 2.18
CA ARG A 172 2.70 -0.10 2.26
C ARG A 172 2.91 1.29 2.89
N ARG A 173 3.71 1.39 3.95
CA ARG A 173 4.05 2.69 4.58
C ARG A 173 4.91 3.57 3.70
N HIS A 174 5.81 2.99 2.91
CA HIS A 174 6.56 3.77 1.93
C HIS A 174 5.66 4.26 0.80
N LEU A 175 4.72 3.43 0.34
CA LEU A 175 3.69 3.86 -0.62
C LEU A 175 2.82 4.97 -0.04
N GLN A 176 2.45 4.91 1.25
CA GLN A 176 1.70 5.99 1.90
C GLN A 176 2.39 7.35 1.73
N ARG A 177 3.72 7.41 1.80
CA ARG A 177 4.46 8.67 1.62
C ARG A 177 4.32 9.28 0.23
N LEU A 178 4.00 8.49 -0.80
CA LEU A 178 3.69 9.00 -2.13
C LEU A 178 2.30 9.66 -2.19
N PHE A 179 1.40 9.27 -1.28
CA PHE A 179 0.03 9.76 -1.20
C PHE A 179 -0.21 10.71 -0.02
N ASP A 180 0.87 11.16 0.64
CA ASP A 180 0.77 12.14 1.71
C ASP A 180 0.31 13.49 1.15
N VAL A 181 -0.74 14.02 1.75
CA VAL A 181 -1.32 15.31 1.39
C VAL A 181 -1.11 16.28 2.55
N PRO A 182 -0.35 17.38 2.37
CA PRO A 182 -0.16 18.36 3.43
C PRO A 182 -1.48 18.96 3.91
N PHE A 183 -1.56 19.28 5.20
CA PHE A 183 -2.73 19.99 5.74
C PHE A 183 -2.99 21.30 4.98
N GLY A 184 -4.27 21.59 4.73
CA GLY A 184 -4.70 22.77 3.98
C GLY A 184 -4.66 22.59 2.46
N THR A 185 -4.15 21.47 1.95
CA THR A 185 -4.25 21.16 0.52
C THR A 185 -5.70 20.89 0.14
N GLU A 186 -6.15 21.53 -0.92
CA GLU A 186 -7.48 21.35 -1.49
C GLU A 186 -7.60 19.99 -2.20
N LEU A 187 -8.37 19.08 -1.60
CA LEU A 187 -8.75 17.79 -2.20
C LEU A 187 -10.18 17.81 -2.73
N GLY A 188 -10.46 16.93 -3.71
CA GLY A 188 -11.79 16.83 -4.31
C GLY A 188 -12.25 18.10 -5.02
N ILE A 189 -11.31 18.94 -5.45
CA ILE A 189 -11.57 20.18 -6.19
C ILE A 189 -10.72 20.15 -7.45
N GLY A 190 -11.33 20.31 -8.62
CA GLY A 190 -10.66 20.40 -9.91
C GLY A 190 -11.64 20.25 -11.07
N ARG A 191 -11.21 20.63 -12.28
CA ARG A 191 -12.01 20.47 -13.51
C ARG A 191 -12.43 19.01 -13.73
N ASP A 192 -11.54 18.09 -13.39
CA ASP A 192 -11.71 16.66 -13.69
C ASP A 192 -12.43 15.89 -12.56
N GLN A 193 -12.74 16.54 -11.44
CA GLN A 193 -13.43 15.93 -10.30
C GLN A 193 -14.88 15.57 -10.69
N GLN A 194 -15.22 14.28 -10.60
CA GLN A 194 -16.56 13.78 -10.92
C GLN A 194 -17.45 13.51 -9.71
N GLU A 195 -16.86 13.32 -8.52
CA GLU A 195 -17.60 13.06 -7.30
C GLU A 195 -17.78 14.33 -6.46
N GLU A 196 -18.94 14.50 -5.85
CA GLU A 196 -19.18 15.58 -4.89
C GLU A 196 -18.11 15.57 -3.80
N SER A 197 -17.54 16.75 -3.52
CA SER A 197 -16.49 16.92 -2.53
C SER A 197 -16.97 16.39 -1.18
N MET A 198 -16.42 15.25 -0.78
CA MET A 198 -16.60 14.73 0.56
C MET A 198 -15.69 15.54 1.51
N ASN A 199 -16.10 15.76 2.76
CA ASN A 199 -15.21 16.30 3.80
C ASN A 199 -14.17 15.26 4.24
N TYR A 200 -13.11 15.14 3.44
CA TYR A 200 -11.84 14.48 3.71
C TYR A 200 -10.71 15.48 3.49
N ASP A 201 -9.55 15.19 4.06
CA ASP A 201 -8.35 16.03 3.94
C ASP A 201 -7.09 15.19 3.72
N TYR A 202 -7.25 13.90 3.45
CA TYR A 202 -6.13 12.98 3.33
C TYR A 202 -6.48 11.71 2.55
N LEU A 203 -5.48 11.15 1.87
CA LEU A 203 -5.56 9.88 1.15
C LEU A 203 -4.76 8.82 1.90
N ARG A 204 -5.45 7.84 2.48
CA ARG A 204 -4.82 6.75 3.23
C ARG A 204 -4.71 5.50 2.36
N VAL A 205 -3.52 4.93 2.26
CA VAL A 205 -3.27 3.64 1.62
C VAL A 205 -3.82 2.52 2.51
N GLU A 206 -4.89 1.86 2.09
CA GLU A 206 -5.46 0.70 2.81
C GLU A 206 -4.67 -0.57 2.49
N CYS A 207 -4.42 -0.81 1.21
CA CYS A 207 -3.64 -1.93 0.72
C CYS A 207 -3.03 -1.59 -0.64
N ALA A 208 -2.05 -2.37 -1.06
CA ALA A 208 -1.46 -2.24 -2.38
C ALA A 208 -0.98 -3.60 -2.87
N TRP A 209 -0.85 -3.73 -4.18
CA TRP A 209 -0.34 -4.91 -4.84
C TRP A 209 0.85 -4.54 -5.70
N ARG A 210 1.88 -5.39 -5.69
CA ARG A 210 2.93 -5.31 -6.69
C ARG A 210 2.44 -5.90 -8.00
N VAL A 211 2.57 -5.14 -9.08
CA VAL A 211 2.20 -5.58 -10.42
C VAL A 211 3.39 -6.28 -11.05
N LYS A 212 3.17 -7.48 -11.58
CA LYS A 212 4.18 -8.21 -12.34
C LYS A 212 3.68 -8.49 -13.75
N ASN A 213 4.49 -8.08 -14.72
CA ASN A 213 4.27 -8.37 -16.12
C ASN A 213 5.63 -8.44 -16.82
N ALA A 214 6.18 -9.64 -16.98
CA ALA A 214 7.53 -9.86 -17.49
C ALA A 214 7.73 -9.26 -18.89
N GLN A 215 6.72 -9.36 -19.76
CA GLN A 215 6.77 -8.80 -21.11
C GLN A 215 6.86 -7.27 -21.09
N ARG A 216 6.08 -6.60 -20.24
CA ARG A 216 6.16 -5.14 -20.09
C ARG A 216 7.44 -4.70 -19.41
N GLU A 217 7.87 -5.41 -18.39
CA GLU A 217 9.12 -5.11 -17.70
C GLU A 217 10.29 -5.19 -18.69
N GLN A 218 10.30 -6.20 -19.58
CA GLN A 218 11.30 -6.31 -20.64
C GLN A 218 11.16 -5.16 -21.65
N ARG A 219 9.94 -4.84 -22.11
CA ARG A 219 9.69 -3.72 -23.03
C ARG A 219 10.21 -2.39 -22.46
N PHE A 220 9.97 -2.14 -21.18
CA PHE A 220 10.46 -0.95 -20.47
C PHE A 220 11.99 -0.94 -20.36
N LYS A 221 12.61 -2.08 -20.01
CA LYS A 221 14.08 -2.22 -19.97
C LYS A 221 14.71 -1.95 -21.33
N ASP A 222 14.17 -2.55 -22.40
CA ASP A 222 14.65 -2.37 -23.77
C ASP A 222 14.52 -0.92 -24.23
N PHE A 223 13.40 -0.26 -23.90
CA PHE A 223 13.20 1.14 -24.18
C PHE A 223 14.24 2.00 -23.45
N LYS A 224 14.42 1.79 -22.14
CA LYS A 224 15.35 2.55 -21.31
C LYS A 224 16.79 2.40 -21.77
N GLN A 225 17.21 1.20 -22.16
CA GLN A 225 18.56 0.95 -22.70
C GLN A 225 18.84 1.73 -23.99
N LYS A 226 17.81 1.98 -24.81
CA LYS A 226 17.92 2.73 -26.06
C LYS A 226 17.89 4.24 -25.88
N LEU A 227 17.50 4.74 -24.70
CA LEU A 227 17.50 6.17 -24.44
C LEU A 227 18.93 6.70 -24.33
N PRO A 228 19.24 7.89 -24.87
CA PRO A 228 20.51 8.56 -24.59
C PRO A 228 20.57 9.03 -23.13
N ASP A 229 21.77 9.26 -22.62
CA ASP A 229 21.96 9.90 -21.32
C ASP A 229 21.56 11.38 -21.41
N VAL A 230 20.83 11.86 -20.41
CA VAL A 230 20.49 13.27 -20.28
C VAL A 230 21.60 14.05 -19.56
N PRO A 231 21.96 15.25 -20.07
CA PRO A 231 22.83 16.18 -19.38
C PRO A 231 22.33 16.51 -17.96
N LYS A 232 23.25 16.76 -17.02
CA LYS A 232 22.92 16.99 -15.60
C LYS A 232 21.97 18.18 -15.39
N ASP A 233 22.13 19.24 -16.17
CA ASP A 233 21.31 20.46 -16.19
C ASP A 233 19.93 20.27 -16.82
N SER A 234 19.72 19.16 -17.52
CA SER A 234 18.43 18.77 -18.10
C SER A 234 17.75 17.64 -17.32
N ARG A 235 18.26 17.32 -16.14
CA ARG A 235 17.63 16.34 -15.25
C ARG A 235 16.40 16.92 -14.59
N ILE A 236 15.33 16.14 -14.57
CA ILE A 236 14.09 16.51 -13.91
C ILE A 236 14.16 16.07 -12.45
N GLN A 237 13.96 17.01 -11.53
CA GLN A 237 13.77 16.71 -10.11
C GLN A 237 12.31 16.35 -9.86
N SER A 238 12.11 15.29 -9.09
CA SER A 238 10.80 14.82 -8.63
C SER A 238 10.58 15.28 -7.20
N ASN A 239 9.40 15.83 -6.92
CA ASN A 239 8.98 16.19 -5.56
C ASN A 239 8.80 14.96 -4.66
N LEU A 240 8.72 13.77 -5.25
CA LEU A 240 8.55 12.51 -4.56
C LEU A 240 9.89 11.80 -4.29
N PHE A 241 11.05 12.37 -4.64
CA PHE A 241 12.36 11.72 -4.57
C PHE A 241 12.62 10.96 -3.25
N ASP A 242 12.37 11.61 -2.12
CA ASP A 242 12.59 11.02 -0.78
C ASP A 242 11.64 9.85 -0.48
N ALA A 243 10.41 9.91 -1.01
CA ALA A 243 9.41 8.85 -0.84
C ALA A 243 9.62 7.68 -1.81
N GLN A 244 10.25 7.91 -2.95
CA GLN A 244 10.52 6.89 -3.98
C GLN A 244 11.73 6.01 -3.66
N THR A 245 12.76 6.58 -3.04
CA THR A 245 14.04 5.90 -2.77
C THR A 245 13.87 4.53 -2.09
N PRO A 246 13.01 4.36 -1.06
CA PRO A 246 12.81 3.06 -0.43
C PRO A 246 12.03 2.04 -1.28
N LEU A 247 11.28 2.49 -2.29
CA LEU A 247 10.39 1.66 -3.10
C LEU A 247 11.09 1.06 -4.32
N CYS A 248 12.11 1.74 -4.84
CA CYS A 248 12.89 1.30 -5.98
C CYS A 248 14.37 1.59 -5.74
N SER A 249 15.17 0.53 -5.62
CA SER A 249 16.58 0.64 -5.21
C SER A 249 17.47 1.33 -6.24
N GLN A 250 17.04 1.49 -7.50
CA GLN A 250 17.86 2.08 -8.58
C GLN A 250 17.00 2.75 -9.65
N LEU A 251 16.64 4.02 -9.43
CA LEU A 251 16.14 4.91 -10.47
C LEU A 251 17.33 5.54 -11.22
N ASP A 252 17.35 5.40 -12.53
CA ASP A 252 18.40 5.91 -13.41
C ASP A 252 18.20 7.41 -13.71
N ALA A 253 18.87 8.24 -12.91
CA ALA A 253 18.88 9.69 -13.10
C ALA A 253 19.46 10.13 -14.46
N SER A 254 20.28 9.30 -15.12
CA SER A 254 20.77 9.60 -16.47
C SER A 254 19.70 9.44 -17.54
N LYS A 255 18.56 8.82 -17.22
CA LYS A 255 17.42 8.64 -18.12
C LYS A 255 16.19 9.44 -17.70
N ASN A 256 16.33 10.34 -16.71
CA ASN A 256 15.20 10.96 -16.03
C ASN A 256 14.18 9.91 -15.57
N GLU A 257 14.67 8.81 -14.97
CA GLU A 257 13.81 7.77 -14.44
C GLU A 257 13.23 8.18 -13.07
N MET A 258 11.93 8.01 -12.89
CA MET A 258 11.22 8.34 -11.64
C MET A 258 9.96 7.52 -11.46
N LEU A 259 9.39 7.53 -10.26
CA LEU A 259 8.01 7.09 -10.05
C LEU A 259 7.06 8.28 -10.22
N LEU A 260 5.88 8.05 -10.78
CA LEU A 260 4.81 9.03 -10.85
C LEU A 260 3.48 8.33 -10.55
N LEU A 261 2.46 9.12 -10.26
CA LEU A 261 1.15 8.64 -9.85
C LEU A 261 0.15 8.79 -10.99
N HIS A 262 -0.75 7.82 -11.10
CA HIS A 262 -1.88 7.86 -12.03
C HIS A 262 -3.17 7.54 -11.27
N GLY A 263 -4.14 8.44 -11.33
CA GLY A 263 -5.49 8.17 -10.84
C GLY A 263 -6.31 7.52 -11.93
N THR A 264 -7.10 6.51 -11.58
CA THR A 264 -7.97 5.85 -12.55
C THR A 264 -9.29 5.43 -11.90
N LYS A 265 -10.22 5.03 -12.75
CA LYS A 265 -11.51 4.50 -12.32
C LYS A 265 -11.44 2.98 -12.14
N PRO A 266 -12.19 2.40 -11.19
CA PRO A 266 -12.19 0.97 -10.94
C PRO A 266 -12.39 0.12 -12.19
N GLU A 267 -13.29 0.54 -13.10
CA GLU A 267 -13.61 -0.18 -14.34
C GLU A 267 -12.42 -0.32 -15.29
N HIS A 268 -11.40 0.55 -15.19
CA HIS A 268 -10.21 0.48 -16.04
C HIS A 268 -9.06 -0.30 -15.39
N VAL A 269 -9.11 -0.57 -14.08
CA VAL A 269 -7.97 -1.17 -13.37
C VAL A 269 -7.65 -2.56 -13.90
N HIS A 270 -8.67 -3.38 -14.14
CA HIS A 270 -8.45 -4.75 -14.64
C HIS A 270 -7.70 -4.74 -15.97
N ASP A 271 -8.15 -3.91 -16.91
CA ASP A 271 -7.56 -3.80 -18.23
C ASP A 271 -6.17 -3.17 -18.16
N ILE A 272 -5.94 -2.16 -17.32
CA ILE A 272 -4.60 -1.58 -17.15
C ILE A 272 -3.62 -2.61 -16.57
N LEU A 273 -4.04 -3.43 -15.61
CA LEU A 273 -3.20 -4.51 -15.11
C LEU A 273 -2.85 -5.48 -16.24
N PHE A 274 -3.82 -5.87 -17.06
CA PHE A 274 -3.64 -6.87 -18.11
C PHE A 274 -2.95 -6.36 -19.38
N GLU A 275 -3.30 -5.17 -19.87
CA GLU A 275 -2.94 -4.55 -21.16
C GLU A 275 -1.96 -3.37 -21.03
N GLY A 276 -1.98 -2.70 -19.88
CA GLY A 276 -1.07 -1.61 -19.53
C GLY A 276 -1.72 -0.26 -19.68
N LEU A 277 -0.97 0.80 -19.36
CA LEU A 277 -1.39 2.15 -19.74
C LEU A 277 -1.01 2.36 -21.21
N ASP A 278 -2.02 2.46 -22.06
CA ASP A 278 -1.85 2.81 -23.47
C ASP A 278 -2.25 4.28 -23.70
N PRO A 279 -1.31 5.15 -24.08
CA PRO A 279 -1.58 6.53 -24.51
C PRO A 279 -2.70 6.64 -25.55
N LEU A 280 -2.84 5.65 -26.45
CA LEU A 280 -3.83 5.67 -27.53
C LEU A 280 -5.27 5.51 -27.05
N LEU A 281 -5.47 4.94 -25.86
CA LEU A 281 -6.79 4.79 -25.23
C LEU A 281 -7.18 6.02 -24.41
N SER A 282 -6.26 6.97 -24.24
CA SER A 282 -6.51 8.19 -23.47
C SER A 282 -7.31 9.19 -24.31
N LYS A 283 -8.36 9.76 -23.72
CA LYS A 283 -9.08 10.91 -24.31
C LYS A 283 -8.11 12.08 -24.50
N GLU A 284 -8.36 12.93 -25.50
CA GLU A 284 -7.56 14.14 -25.70
C GLU A 284 -7.61 15.05 -24.47
N GLY A 285 -6.50 15.10 -23.72
CA GLY A 285 -6.31 16.04 -22.62
C GLY A 285 -5.75 17.37 -23.12
N LEU A 286 -5.41 18.27 -22.18
CA LEU A 286 -4.88 19.60 -22.49
C LEU A 286 -3.63 19.57 -23.39
N PHE A 287 -2.82 18.53 -23.25
CA PHE A 287 -1.57 18.31 -23.99
C PHE A 287 -1.68 17.18 -25.03
N GLY A 288 -2.91 16.84 -25.43
CA GLY A 288 -3.22 15.83 -26.42
C GLY A 288 -3.34 14.40 -25.90
N THR A 289 -3.20 13.44 -26.80
CA THR A 289 -3.36 12.00 -26.57
C THR A 289 -2.09 11.42 -25.97
N GLY A 290 -2.11 11.19 -24.65
CA GLY A 290 -0.98 10.73 -23.87
C GLY A 290 -1.43 10.15 -22.54
N THR A 291 -0.56 9.40 -21.87
CA THR A 291 -0.79 8.99 -20.49
C THR A 291 -0.38 10.11 -19.54
N TYR A 292 -1.35 10.65 -18.80
CA TYR A 292 -1.15 11.74 -17.84
C TYR A 292 -0.81 11.17 -16.47
N LEU A 293 0.26 11.72 -15.87
CA LEU A 293 0.77 11.34 -14.57
C LEU A 293 1.06 12.61 -13.76
N ALA A 294 1.11 12.47 -12.43
CA ALA A 294 1.43 13.55 -11.52
C ALA A 294 2.41 13.10 -10.45
N GLU A 295 3.12 14.04 -9.86
CA GLU A 295 3.92 13.84 -8.64
C GLU A 295 3.17 14.29 -7.37
N ASP A 296 1.90 14.65 -7.52
CA ASP A 296 1.05 15.17 -6.44
C ASP A 296 -0.22 14.30 -6.29
N ALA A 297 -0.46 13.83 -5.08
CA ALA A 297 -1.59 12.97 -4.75
C ALA A 297 -2.94 13.68 -4.85
N ALA A 298 -2.99 14.98 -4.57
CA ALA A 298 -4.20 15.80 -4.71
C ALA A 298 -4.60 16.00 -6.17
N LYS A 299 -3.62 16.04 -7.09
CA LYS A 299 -3.92 16.01 -8.54
C LYS A 299 -4.52 14.67 -8.94
N VAL A 300 -3.93 13.58 -8.48
CA VAL A 300 -4.40 12.22 -8.77
C VAL A 300 -5.81 11.97 -8.23
N ASP A 301 -6.12 12.50 -7.05
CA ASP A 301 -7.44 12.41 -6.41
C ASP A 301 -8.59 12.88 -7.32
N GLN A 302 -8.33 13.86 -8.19
CA GLN A 302 -9.33 14.41 -9.13
C GLN A 302 -9.87 13.37 -10.12
N TYR A 303 -9.11 12.31 -10.41
CA TYR A 303 -9.48 11.27 -11.37
C TYR A 303 -10.06 10.02 -10.69
N LEU A 304 -10.00 9.95 -9.36
CA LEU A 304 -10.43 8.79 -8.61
C LEU A 304 -11.95 8.73 -8.52
N THR A 305 -12.49 7.55 -8.76
CA THR A 305 -13.90 7.23 -8.51
C THR A 305 -14.01 6.03 -7.57
N LYS A 306 -15.13 5.97 -6.88
CA LYS A 306 -15.39 5.05 -5.78
C LYS A 306 -15.67 3.64 -6.27
N ASP A 307 -14.93 2.67 -5.75
CA ASP A 307 -15.26 1.25 -5.75
C ASP A 307 -16.03 0.91 -4.45
N PRO A 308 -17.35 0.67 -4.52
CA PRO A 308 -18.17 0.38 -3.35
C PRO A 308 -17.82 -0.99 -2.72
N GLU A 309 -18.37 -1.27 -1.54
CA GLU A 309 -18.14 -2.55 -0.85
C GLU A 309 -18.47 -3.76 -1.73
N TRP A 310 -17.51 -4.68 -1.87
CA TRP A 310 -17.76 -5.98 -2.46
C TRP A 310 -17.90 -7.09 -1.41
N LYS A 311 -19.06 -7.74 -1.39
CA LYS A 311 -19.41 -8.78 -0.40
C LYS A 311 -19.02 -10.21 -0.81
N GLY A 312 -18.44 -10.39 -1.99
CA GLY A 312 -17.94 -11.68 -2.48
C GLY A 312 -19.01 -12.68 -2.91
N ASN A 313 -20.29 -12.39 -2.69
CA ASN A 313 -21.44 -13.25 -3.04
C ASN A 313 -22.37 -12.62 -4.09
N GLU A 314 -21.98 -11.47 -4.65
CA GLU A 314 -22.71 -10.80 -5.71
C GLU A 314 -22.47 -11.56 -7.02
N LEU A 315 -23.55 -12.15 -7.54
CA LEU A 315 -23.59 -12.81 -8.84
C LEU A 315 -23.60 -11.70 -9.90
N GLU A 316 -22.44 -11.49 -10.51
CA GLU A 316 -22.23 -10.64 -11.70
C GLU A 316 -22.40 -9.13 -11.46
N HIS A 317 -21.27 -8.42 -11.50
CA HIS A 317 -21.20 -6.96 -11.57
C HIS A 317 -19.98 -6.55 -12.41
N GLU A 318 -19.95 -5.30 -12.88
CA GLU A 318 -18.94 -4.81 -13.83
C GLU A 318 -17.49 -4.96 -13.32
N LEU A 319 -17.27 -4.81 -12.01
CA LEU A 319 -15.95 -4.93 -11.39
C LEU A 319 -15.62 -6.37 -10.95
N GLN A 320 -16.48 -7.35 -11.25
CA GLN A 320 -16.29 -8.73 -10.81
C GLN A 320 -14.92 -9.31 -11.25
N PRO A 321 -14.43 -9.10 -12.49
CA PRO A 321 -13.11 -9.58 -12.91
C PRO A 321 -11.99 -8.98 -12.05
N LEU A 322 -12.06 -7.68 -11.75
CA LEU A 322 -11.11 -6.99 -10.89
C LEU A 322 -11.14 -7.56 -9.47
N HIS A 323 -12.34 -7.68 -8.89
CA HIS A 323 -12.48 -8.11 -7.50
C HIS A 323 -12.04 -9.56 -7.31
N LYS A 324 -12.40 -10.41 -8.27
CA LYS A 324 -11.90 -11.78 -8.38
C LYS A 324 -10.37 -11.82 -8.37
N LYS A 325 -9.73 -10.99 -9.19
CA LYS A 325 -8.27 -10.93 -9.30
C LYS A 325 -7.59 -10.50 -8.00
N LEU A 326 -8.11 -9.46 -7.34
CA LEU A 326 -7.44 -8.82 -6.19
C LEU A 326 -7.78 -9.45 -4.83
N TYR A 327 -9.01 -9.94 -4.64
CA TYR A 327 -9.55 -10.24 -3.31
C TYR A 327 -9.89 -11.72 -3.06
N GLU A 328 -10.03 -12.57 -4.09
CA GLU A 328 -10.35 -14.00 -3.89
C GLU A 328 -9.31 -14.76 -3.05
N ARG A 329 -8.06 -14.27 -2.98
CA ARG A 329 -6.95 -14.92 -2.25
C ARG A 329 -6.91 -14.60 -0.76
N GLY A 330 -8.05 -14.28 -0.15
CA GLY A 330 -8.18 -13.99 1.28
C GLY A 330 -7.85 -12.55 1.67
N VAL A 331 -7.71 -11.65 0.69
CA VAL A 331 -7.60 -10.21 0.93
C VAL A 331 -9.00 -9.65 1.05
N LYS A 332 -9.31 -9.03 2.18
CA LYS A 332 -10.64 -8.45 2.38
C LYS A 332 -10.74 -7.15 1.58
N HIS A 333 -11.75 -7.05 0.71
CA HIS A 333 -12.12 -5.79 0.07
C HIS A 333 -12.54 -4.79 1.16
N ALA A 334 -11.87 -3.64 1.18
CA ALA A 334 -12.24 -2.57 2.08
C ALA A 334 -13.34 -1.74 1.40
N THR A 335 -14.44 -1.51 2.11
CA THR A 335 -15.55 -0.66 1.63
C THR A 335 -15.05 0.70 1.16
N ASN A 336 -15.55 1.17 0.01
CA ASN A 336 -15.37 2.52 -0.51
C ASN A 336 -13.88 2.88 -0.72
N ILE A 337 -13.22 2.09 -1.55
CA ILE A 337 -11.83 2.30 -1.94
C ILE A 337 -11.73 2.99 -3.29
N TYR A 338 -10.56 3.54 -3.55
CA TYR A 338 -10.20 4.23 -4.78
C TYR A 338 -8.88 3.67 -5.27
N TYR A 339 -8.68 3.54 -6.58
CA TYR A 339 -7.47 2.93 -7.12
C TYR A 339 -6.55 3.96 -7.78
N ALA A 340 -5.29 3.96 -7.38
CA ALA A 340 -4.23 4.70 -8.03
C ALA A 340 -3.09 3.75 -8.43
N LEU A 341 -2.33 4.13 -9.44
CA LEU A 341 -1.15 3.40 -9.89
C LEU A 341 0.10 4.19 -9.54
N VAL A 342 1.15 3.46 -9.14
CA VAL A 342 2.51 4.00 -9.08
C VAL A 342 3.26 3.46 -10.30
N CYS A 343 3.58 4.38 -11.20
CA CYS A 343 4.18 4.10 -12.49
C CYS A 343 5.66 4.47 -12.46
N ARG A 344 6.53 3.53 -12.80
CA ARG A 344 7.92 3.80 -13.13
C ARG A 344 8.00 4.30 -14.56
N VAL A 345 8.62 5.45 -14.75
CA VAL A 345 8.75 6.10 -16.07
C VAL A 345 10.18 6.44 -16.37
N ALA A 346 10.57 6.33 -17.64
CA ALA A 346 11.85 6.82 -18.15
C ALA A 346 11.58 7.98 -19.10
N LEU A 347 11.71 9.21 -18.62
CA LEU A 347 11.30 10.40 -19.39
C LEU A 347 12.26 10.69 -20.55
N GLY A 348 13.54 10.34 -20.41
CA GLY A 348 14.58 10.70 -21.37
C GLY A 348 14.76 12.22 -21.47
N GLU A 349 15.08 12.72 -22.67
CA GLU A 349 14.97 14.14 -22.97
C GLU A 349 13.50 14.57 -22.89
N VAL A 350 13.22 15.71 -22.27
CA VAL A 350 11.86 16.13 -21.93
C VAL A 350 11.54 17.48 -22.56
N ALA A 351 10.36 17.60 -23.18
CA ALA A 351 9.81 18.90 -23.51
C ALA A 351 9.24 19.55 -22.24
N VAL A 352 9.62 20.78 -21.93
CA VAL A 352 9.08 21.51 -20.78
C VAL A 352 8.21 22.66 -21.27
N THR A 353 7.01 22.82 -20.72
CA THR A 353 6.05 23.89 -21.08
C THR A 353 5.38 24.49 -19.83
N LYS A 354 4.87 25.71 -19.94
CA LYS A 354 4.01 26.38 -18.94
C LYS A 354 2.64 26.77 -19.52
N ASP A 355 2.47 26.70 -20.83
CA ASP A 355 1.27 27.16 -21.55
C ASP A 355 0.62 26.04 -22.36
N GLY A 356 1.27 24.87 -22.46
CA GLY A 356 0.84 23.74 -23.29
C GLY A 356 1.07 23.94 -24.78
N GLU A 357 1.76 25.01 -25.18
CA GLU A 357 1.91 25.43 -26.57
C GLU A 357 3.39 25.60 -26.95
N THR A 358 4.17 26.23 -26.09
CA THR A 358 5.58 26.56 -26.33
C THR A 358 6.51 25.89 -25.34
N CYS A 359 7.75 25.65 -25.78
CA CYS A 359 8.79 25.10 -24.93
C CYS A 359 9.39 26.20 -24.07
N ALA A 360 9.39 26.03 -22.75
CA ALA A 360 9.88 27.02 -21.79
C ALA A 360 11.34 27.43 -22.05
N LYS A 361 12.19 26.51 -22.54
CA LYS A 361 13.61 26.80 -22.85
C LYS A 361 13.81 27.57 -24.16
N THR A 362 12.92 27.43 -25.14
CA THR A 362 13.18 27.89 -26.52
C THR A 362 12.13 28.84 -27.10
N GLY A 363 10.98 28.99 -26.44
CA GLY A 363 9.82 29.75 -26.94
C GLY A 363 9.14 29.17 -28.18
N LYS A 364 9.67 28.09 -28.77
CA LYS A 364 9.13 27.48 -29.99
C LYS A 364 8.03 26.48 -29.66
N ALA A 365 7.07 26.32 -30.58
CA ALA A 365 5.97 25.36 -30.47
C ALA A 365 6.44 23.91 -30.19
N ILE A 366 5.77 23.22 -29.26
CA ILE A 366 6.15 21.85 -28.82
C ILE A 366 5.62 20.73 -29.72
N PHE A 367 4.46 20.90 -30.35
CA PHE A 367 3.82 19.89 -31.20
C PHE A 367 4.14 20.10 -32.69
N GLN A 368 4.21 19.00 -33.46
CA GLN A 368 4.54 19.03 -34.90
C GLN A 368 3.42 19.61 -35.78
N ALA A 369 2.17 19.37 -35.38
CA ALA A 369 0.98 19.70 -36.12
C ALA A 369 -0.12 20.19 -35.16
N GLN A 370 -1.33 20.44 -35.67
CA GLN A 370 -2.50 20.72 -34.83
C GLN A 370 -2.88 19.53 -33.93
N ARG A 371 -2.62 18.29 -34.37
CA ARG A 371 -2.76 17.11 -33.52
C ARG A 371 -1.64 17.08 -32.49
N ARG A 372 -2.03 17.06 -31.20
CA ARG A 372 -1.16 17.08 -30.03
C ARG A 372 -0.75 15.66 -29.59
N ASP A 373 -0.66 14.73 -30.52
CA ASP A 373 -0.34 13.31 -30.28
C ASP A 373 1.16 12.99 -30.42
N ALA A 374 1.95 13.90 -30.99
CA ALA A 374 3.39 13.74 -31.13
C ALA A 374 4.18 15.05 -30.94
N LEU A 375 5.22 14.99 -30.10
CA LEU A 375 6.19 16.07 -29.93
C LEU A 375 7.06 16.25 -31.19
N LYS A 376 7.58 17.47 -31.43
CA LYS A 376 8.58 17.71 -32.50
C LYS A 376 9.78 16.78 -32.35
N LYS A 377 10.20 16.13 -33.45
CA LYS A 377 11.24 15.07 -33.63
C LYS A 377 12.56 15.19 -32.81
N ARG A 378 12.80 16.30 -32.10
CA ARG A 378 13.99 16.60 -31.29
C ARG A 378 13.65 17.05 -29.85
N ARG A 379 12.50 16.68 -29.30
CA ARG A 379 12.03 17.20 -28.00
C ARG A 379 11.63 16.11 -26.99
N GLY A 380 12.14 14.90 -27.18
CA GLY A 380 11.77 13.78 -26.33
C GLY A 380 10.47 13.10 -26.69
N ARG A 381 10.14 12.06 -25.90
CA ARG A 381 8.88 11.30 -25.96
C ARG A 381 7.98 11.56 -24.75
N SER A 382 8.35 12.56 -23.95
CA SER A 382 7.66 12.97 -22.74
C SER A 382 7.58 14.50 -22.64
N LEU A 383 6.52 14.97 -22.00
CA LEU A 383 6.26 16.39 -21.75
C LEU A 383 6.10 16.59 -20.24
N VAL A 384 6.72 17.66 -19.73
CA VAL A 384 6.51 18.18 -18.39
C VAL A 384 5.84 19.54 -18.48
N ALA A 385 4.68 19.62 -17.85
CA ALA A 385 3.86 20.80 -17.76
C ALA A 385 4.11 21.44 -16.39
N GLU A 386 4.94 22.48 -16.36
CA GLU A 386 5.32 23.22 -15.16
C GLU A 386 4.25 24.24 -14.76
N LEU A 387 4.23 24.57 -13.47
CA LEU A 387 3.36 25.62 -12.95
C LEU A 387 3.64 26.98 -13.62
N GLY A 388 2.56 27.75 -13.80
CA GLY A 388 2.52 29.04 -14.48
C GLY A 388 1.64 28.99 -15.72
N GLY A 389 1.29 30.17 -16.26
CA GLY A 389 0.43 30.26 -17.44
C GLY A 389 -0.95 29.62 -17.21
N LYS A 390 -1.25 28.55 -17.96
CA LYS A 390 -2.54 27.82 -17.87
C LYS A 390 -2.53 26.71 -16.79
N ILE A 391 -1.39 26.44 -16.18
CA ILE A 391 -1.18 25.33 -15.24
C ILE A 391 -1.02 25.93 -13.84
N GLU A 392 -2.11 25.96 -13.09
CA GLU A 392 -2.19 26.77 -11.86
C GLU A 392 -1.79 26.00 -10.60
N ARG A 393 -2.16 24.72 -10.49
CA ARG A 393 -2.11 24.00 -9.20
C ARG A 393 -1.10 22.87 -9.15
N TYR A 394 -0.97 22.08 -10.21
CA TYR A 394 -0.17 20.85 -10.18
C TYR A 394 0.63 20.70 -11.46
N ARG A 395 1.89 20.27 -11.29
CA ARG A 395 2.75 19.87 -12.39
C ARG A 395 2.27 18.53 -12.95
N GLU A 396 2.21 18.42 -14.27
CA GLU A 396 1.74 17.22 -14.95
C GLU A 396 2.80 16.67 -15.91
N PHE A 397 2.82 15.35 -16.04
CA PHE A 397 3.75 14.62 -16.90
C PHE A 397 2.93 13.85 -17.93
N VAL A 398 3.27 13.99 -19.20
CA VAL A 398 2.57 13.31 -20.29
C VAL A 398 3.53 12.40 -21.01
N ILE A 399 3.18 11.12 -21.07
CA ILE A 399 3.95 10.07 -21.73
C ILE A 399 3.24 9.69 -23.02
N PHE A 400 3.95 9.78 -24.14
CA PHE A 400 3.40 9.47 -25.47
C PHE A 400 3.78 8.07 -25.96
N ASP A 401 4.85 7.47 -25.41
CA ASP A 401 5.28 6.11 -25.75
C ASP A 401 4.98 5.16 -24.59
N PRO A 402 4.09 4.16 -24.76
CA PRO A 402 3.78 3.21 -23.70
C PRO A 402 5.00 2.38 -23.25
N ALA A 403 6.04 2.25 -24.09
CA ALA A 403 7.27 1.56 -23.69
C ALA A 403 8.10 2.36 -22.67
N ALA A 404 7.84 3.67 -22.51
CA ALA A 404 8.50 4.51 -21.52
C ALA A 404 7.92 4.36 -20.11
N LEU A 405 6.94 3.48 -19.91
CA LEU A 405 6.20 3.31 -18.67
C LEU A 405 6.11 1.84 -18.26
N SER A 406 6.23 1.61 -16.96
CA SER A 406 5.89 0.35 -16.29
C SER A 406 5.03 0.63 -15.07
N VAL A 407 3.94 -0.12 -14.87
CA VAL A 407 3.14 -0.04 -13.64
C VAL A 407 3.83 -0.92 -12.59
N GLU A 408 4.32 -0.31 -11.50
CA GLU A 408 5.01 -1.04 -10.42
C GLU A 408 4.03 -1.48 -9.33
N PHE A 409 3.10 -0.60 -8.96
CA PHE A 409 2.13 -0.87 -7.90
C PHE A 409 0.73 -0.42 -8.28
N LEU A 410 -0.26 -1.22 -7.88
CA LEU A 410 -1.65 -0.81 -7.73
C LEU A 410 -1.89 -0.50 -6.26
N VAL A 411 -2.48 0.65 -5.96
CA VAL A 411 -2.70 1.14 -4.61
C VAL A 411 -4.19 1.38 -4.39
N ALA A 412 -4.77 0.73 -3.38
CA ALA A 412 -6.11 1.02 -2.90
C ALA A 412 -6.05 2.07 -1.78
N LEU A 413 -6.74 3.18 -2.00
CA LEU A 413 -6.78 4.35 -1.15
C LEU A 413 -8.15 4.48 -0.48
N LYS A 414 -8.17 5.19 0.65
CA LYS A 414 -9.37 5.77 1.24
C LYS A 414 -9.22 7.26 1.41
N ARG A 415 -10.28 7.98 1.09
CA ARG A 415 -10.48 9.38 1.46
C ARG A 415 -10.90 9.43 2.93
N VAL A 416 -10.09 10.05 3.78
CA VAL A 416 -10.33 10.09 5.23
C VAL A 416 -10.16 11.49 5.80
N ARG A 417 -10.78 11.74 6.97
CA ARG A 417 -10.42 12.86 7.83
C ARG A 417 -9.23 12.45 8.69
N HIS A 418 -8.09 13.10 8.50
CA HIS A 418 -6.83 12.84 9.17
C HIS A 418 -6.41 13.99 10.09
N TYR A 419 -6.73 15.25 9.76
CA TYR A 419 -6.27 16.41 10.54
C TYR A 419 -7.37 16.98 11.45
N CYS A 420 -6.95 17.56 12.58
CA CYS A 420 -7.74 18.53 13.33
C CYS A 420 -7.82 19.85 12.56
N ASP A 421 -8.70 20.75 13.01
CA ASP A 421 -8.82 22.10 12.46
C ASP A 421 -7.56 22.97 12.70
N CYS A 422 -6.69 22.52 13.60
CA CYS A 422 -5.37 23.08 13.88
C CYS A 422 -4.22 22.53 13.00
N GLY A 423 -4.51 21.64 12.05
CA GLY A 423 -3.52 21.03 11.16
C GLY A 423 -2.63 19.95 11.76
N GLN A 424 -2.83 19.57 13.02
CA GLN A 424 -2.21 18.39 13.62
C GLN A 424 -2.98 17.11 13.24
N THR A 425 -2.29 15.98 13.16
CA THR A 425 -2.96 14.68 13.00
C THR A 425 -3.95 14.43 14.15
N ALA A 426 -5.19 14.14 13.80
CA ALA A 426 -6.22 13.78 14.76
C ALA A 426 -5.96 12.39 15.31
N VAL A 427 -6.19 12.22 16.61
CA VAL A 427 -6.04 10.94 17.30
C VAL A 427 -7.38 10.24 17.32
N GLN A 428 -7.43 9.01 16.80
CA GLN A 428 -8.59 8.14 16.93
C GLN A 428 -8.59 7.47 18.31
N ARG A 429 -9.72 7.53 19.01
CA ARG A 429 -9.97 6.83 20.28
C ARG A 429 -11.33 6.18 20.26
N THR A 430 -11.49 5.10 21.02
CA THR A 430 -12.80 4.50 21.25
C THR A 430 -13.42 5.09 22.52
N VAL A 431 -14.70 5.45 22.44
CA VAL A 431 -15.48 6.00 23.55
C VAL A 431 -15.73 4.92 24.60
N THR A 432 -15.22 5.15 25.80
CA THR A 432 -15.38 4.26 26.96
C THR A 432 -16.22 4.87 28.09
N ASN A 433 -16.53 6.17 28.01
CA ASN A 433 -17.31 6.92 28.99
C ASN A 433 -18.23 7.95 28.30
N GLY A 434 -19.26 8.42 29.01
CA GLY A 434 -20.30 9.31 28.47
C GLY A 434 -21.65 8.63 28.26
N GLN A 435 -22.40 9.07 27.24
CA GLN A 435 -23.73 8.53 26.95
C GLN A 435 -23.66 7.06 26.50
N PRO A 436 -24.45 6.13 27.08
CA PRO A 436 -24.35 4.69 26.80
C PRO A 436 -24.44 4.31 25.32
N GLU A 437 -25.25 5.04 24.55
CA GLU A 437 -25.41 4.80 23.12
C GLU A 437 -24.11 5.04 22.33
N ASN A 438 -23.18 5.84 22.85
CA ASN A 438 -21.92 6.13 22.20
C ASN A 438 -20.78 5.18 22.60
N PHE A 439 -20.99 4.29 23.57
CA PHE A 439 -19.94 3.34 23.97
C PHE A 439 -19.52 2.45 22.81
N GLY A 440 -18.19 2.26 22.70
CA GLY A 440 -17.57 1.50 21.62
C GLY A 440 -17.50 2.21 20.27
N ARG A 441 -17.94 3.47 20.16
CA ARG A 441 -17.76 4.27 18.94
C ARG A 441 -16.37 4.87 18.90
N ASP A 442 -15.86 5.08 17.69
CA ASP A 442 -14.61 5.81 17.51
C ASP A 442 -14.87 7.32 17.44
N ILE A 443 -13.93 8.10 17.95
CA ILE A 443 -13.87 9.55 17.91
C ILE A 443 -12.50 9.97 17.40
N LEU A 444 -12.47 10.97 16.53
CA LEU A 444 -11.25 11.70 16.18
C LEU A 444 -11.15 12.92 17.08
N LEU A 445 -9.98 13.16 17.64
CA LEU A 445 -9.72 14.23 18.60
C LEU A 445 -8.46 15.01 18.20
N CYS A 446 -8.44 16.31 18.50
CA CYS A 446 -7.17 17.03 18.52
C CYS A 446 -6.21 16.36 19.51
N ALA A 447 -4.97 16.10 19.09
CA ALA A 447 -3.94 15.55 19.96
C ALA A 447 -3.56 16.49 21.11
N ARG A 448 -3.63 17.81 20.86
CA ARG A 448 -3.28 18.86 21.84
C ARG A 448 -4.47 19.19 22.73
N ARG A 449 -4.19 19.40 24.01
CA ARG A 449 -5.20 19.87 24.97
C ARG A 449 -5.55 21.33 24.68
N PRO A 450 -6.77 21.81 24.98
CA PRO A 450 -7.11 23.24 24.85
C PRO A 450 -6.12 24.16 25.57
N SER A 451 -5.65 23.76 26.76
CA SER A 451 -4.63 24.48 27.54
C SER A 451 -3.26 24.58 26.85
N GLU A 452 -2.99 23.74 25.85
CA GLU A 452 -1.73 23.68 25.08
C GLU A 452 -1.93 24.23 23.65
N GLY A 453 -3.01 24.99 23.42
CA GLY A 453 -3.35 25.53 22.11
C GLY A 453 -4.01 24.52 21.17
N GLY A 454 -4.61 23.45 21.71
CA GLY A 454 -5.46 22.55 20.92
C GLY A 454 -6.75 23.23 20.47
N CYS A 455 -7.18 22.98 19.24
CA CYS A 455 -8.40 23.58 18.68
C CYS A 455 -9.71 23.02 19.23
N GLY A 456 -9.66 22.05 20.14
CA GLY A 456 -10.87 21.38 20.65
C GLY A 456 -11.59 20.52 19.61
N PHE A 457 -10.96 20.21 18.47
CA PHE A 457 -11.55 19.34 17.45
C PHE A 457 -11.97 17.99 18.05
N VAL A 458 -13.24 17.66 17.88
CA VAL A 458 -13.83 16.36 18.23
C VAL A 458 -14.79 15.95 17.11
N ARG A 459 -14.61 14.74 16.58
CA ARG A 459 -15.48 14.20 15.53
C ARG A 459 -15.85 12.75 15.83
N MET A 460 -17.12 12.50 16.13
CA MET A 460 -17.65 11.17 16.41
C MET A 460 -17.88 10.37 15.12
N LEU A 461 -17.42 9.12 15.06
CA LEU A 461 -17.58 8.23 13.92
C LEU A 461 -18.68 7.17 14.20
N PRO A 462 -19.38 6.65 13.18
CA PRO A 462 -19.34 7.08 11.78
C PRO A 462 -20.09 8.41 11.57
N GLN A 463 -19.87 9.02 10.40
CA GLN A 463 -20.47 10.29 9.97
C GLN A 463 -21.51 10.03 8.86
N CYS A 464 -22.58 10.84 8.79
CA CYS A 464 -23.53 10.82 7.66
C CYS A 464 -22.94 11.59 6.45
N TYR A 465 -23.55 11.46 5.27
CA TYR A 465 -23.24 12.36 4.13
C TYR A 465 -23.39 13.84 4.48
N CYS A 466 -24.32 14.19 5.36
CA CYS A 466 -24.51 15.57 5.86
C CYS A 466 -23.50 16.01 6.92
N GLU A 467 -22.42 15.23 7.14
CA GLU A 467 -21.31 15.56 8.05
C GLU A 467 -21.68 15.71 9.53
N ARG A 468 -22.86 15.23 9.88
CA ARG A 468 -23.25 15.05 11.29
C ARG A 468 -22.81 13.68 11.76
N ALA A 469 -22.45 13.61 13.04
CA ALA A 469 -22.27 12.34 13.71
C ALA A 469 -23.54 11.48 13.54
N ALA A 470 -23.36 10.21 13.17
CA ALA A 470 -24.50 9.32 13.06
C ALA A 470 -25.17 9.17 14.44
N GLY A 471 -26.49 9.27 14.47
CA GLY A 471 -27.29 8.87 15.61
C GLY A 471 -27.25 7.36 15.77
N VAL A 472 -27.56 6.89 16.98
CA VAL A 472 -27.57 5.46 17.30
C VAL A 472 -29.01 5.00 17.44
N GLY A 473 -29.32 3.87 16.82
CA GLY A 473 -30.57 3.15 16.99
C GLY A 473 -30.30 1.70 17.40
N PHE A 474 -31.33 1.05 17.92
CA PHE A 474 -31.30 -0.37 18.28
C PHE A 474 -32.42 -1.10 17.55
N LYS A 475 -32.09 -2.22 16.92
CA LYS A 475 -33.10 -3.14 16.35
C LYS A 475 -33.83 -3.84 17.50
N LYS A 476 -34.97 -4.47 17.21
CA LYS A 476 -35.76 -5.24 18.19
C LYS A 476 -34.96 -6.37 18.88
N ASN A 477 -33.94 -6.91 18.20
CA ASN A 477 -33.03 -7.93 18.73
C ASN A 477 -31.88 -7.34 19.58
N GLY A 478 -31.89 -6.03 19.88
CA GLY A 478 -30.84 -5.34 20.63
C GLY A 478 -29.61 -4.97 19.81
N GLU A 479 -29.55 -5.32 18.51
CA GLU A 479 -28.41 -5.00 17.65
C GLU A 479 -28.35 -3.50 17.35
N LYS A 480 -27.19 -2.90 17.59
CA LYS A 480 -26.92 -1.48 17.33
C LYS A 480 -26.88 -1.20 15.83
N TYR A 481 -27.53 -0.14 15.37
CA TYR A 481 -27.39 0.41 14.02
C TYR A 481 -27.20 1.92 14.09
N PHE A 482 -26.68 2.51 13.01
CA PHE A 482 -26.49 3.95 12.91
C PHE A 482 -27.53 4.55 11.96
N ARG A 483 -28.02 5.74 12.31
CA ARG A 483 -28.99 6.51 11.51
C ARG A 483 -28.59 7.98 11.43
N CYS A 484 -29.14 8.75 10.50
CA CYS A 484 -28.76 10.15 10.37
C CYS A 484 -29.33 10.88 11.57
N GLY A 485 -28.53 11.74 12.21
CA GLY A 485 -29.02 12.59 13.30
C GLY A 485 -29.92 13.73 12.82
N SER A 486 -30.04 13.95 11.50
CA SER A 486 -30.93 14.95 10.91
C SER A 486 -32.34 14.36 10.77
N LYS A 487 -33.38 15.15 11.12
CA LYS A 487 -34.80 14.82 10.87
C LYS A 487 -35.18 14.87 9.37
N ARG A 488 -34.22 14.99 8.45
CA ARG A 488 -34.47 14.96 7.00
C ARG A 488 -34.28 13.52 6.53
N ASP A 489 -35.33 12.94 5.95
CA ASP A 489 -35.48 11.50 5.69
C ASP A 489 -34.55 10.88 4.64
N PHE A 490 -33.56 11.62 4.11
CA PHE A 490 -32.81 11.21 2.92
C PHE A 490 -31.28 11.22 3.04
N CYS A 491 -30.71 11.32 4.25
CA CYS A 491 -29.25 11.19 4.42
C CYS A 491 -28.84 9.74 4.66
N ASP A 492 -28.04 9.17 3.75
CA ASP A 492 -27.42 7.85 3.85
C ASP A 492 -26.04 7.90 4.57
N PHE A 493 -25.43 6.77 4.93
CA PHE A 493 -24.18 6.73 5.73
C PHE A 493 -22.91 6.67 4.89
N LYS A 494 -21.87 7.37 5.37
CA LYS A 494 -20.48 7.15 4.92
C LYS A 494 -19.92 5.90 5.60
N ASP A 495 -19.20 5.09 4.82
CA ASP A 495 -18.16 4.17 5.28
C ASP A 495 -18.52 3.26 6.46
N TRP A 496 -19.52 2.38 6.34
CA TRP A 496 -19.60 1.28 7.31
C TRP A 496 -20.13 -0.06 6.77
N ASN A 497 -19.33 -1.09 7.02
CA ASN A 497 -19.64 -2.51 6.90
C ASN A 497 -20.67 -2.93 7.97
N PHE A 498 -21.94 -3.09 7.61
CA PHE A 498 -22.86 -3.98 8.35
C PHE A 498 -23.26 -5.15 7.44
N PRO A 499 -23.25 -6.41 7.94
CA PRO A 499 -23.88 -7.51 7.21
C PRO A 499 -25.33 -7.13 6.93
N ALA A 500 -25.74 -7.27 5.68
CA ALA A 500 -27.04 -6.84 5.19
C ALA A 500 -28.18 -7.54 5.96
N GLY A 501 -28.68 -6.89 7.00
CA GLY A 501 -30.01 -7.17 7.52
C GLY A 501 -31.00 -6.47 6.60
N LYS A 502 -31.83 -7.26 5.91
CA LYS A 502 -32.89 -6.82 4.98
C LYS A 502 -33.49 -5.46 5.37
N ARG A 503 -33.48 -4.50 4.43
CA ARG A 503 -34.31 -3.29 4.50
C ARG A 503 -35.76 -3.73 4.71
N GLN A 504 -36.30 -3.63 5.93
CA GLN A 504 -37.73 -3.54 6.10
C GLN A 504 -38.11 -2.09 5.81
N ARG A 505 -38.72 -1.86 4.64
CA ARG A 505 -39.52 -0.65 4.42
C ARG A 505 -40.67 -0.73 5.44
N GLY A 506 -40.60 0.09 6.48
CA GLY A 506 -41.75 0.35 7.34
C GLY A 506 -42.73 1.22 6.57
N SER A 507 -43.99 0.79 6.57
CA SER A 507 -45.17 1.57 6.17
C SER A 507 -45.33 2.80 7.05
#